data_AF-A0A9E3AXG2-F1
#
_entry.id   AF-A0A9E3AXG2-F1
#
_cell.length_a   1.000
_cell.length_b   1.000
_cell.length_c   1.000
_cell.angle_alpha   90.00
_cell.angle_beta   90.00
_cell.angle_gamma   90.00
#
_symmetry.space_group_name_H-M   'P 1'
#
loop_
_entity.id
_entity.type
_entity.pdbx_description
1 polymer ?
#
loop_
_entity_poly.entity_id
_entity_poly.type
_entity_poly.pdbx_seq_one_letter_code
_entity_poly.pdbx_strand_id
1 'polypeptide(L)'
;MPKATAVWLVDNTSLTFEQIAEFCGLHPLEVKGIADEDVAKGIKGQDPIASGQLGREQIEAAEKNPNMRLKMAPPKHKMPAIKQKKAPRYTPVSKRQDKPDAVYWLL
;
A
#
# COMPACT_ATOMS: atom_id res chain seq x y z
N MET A 1 0.40 0.14 6.00
CA MET A 1 0.73 0.02 7.43
C MET A 1 0.71 -1.47 7.82
N PRO A 2 1.75 -2.24 7.49
CA PRO A 2 1.74 -3.70 7.68
C PRO A 2 1.80 -4.13 9.15
N LYS A 3 2.45 -3.35 10.02
CA LYS A 3 2.59 -3.67 11.45
C LYS A 3 1.25 -3.64 12.21
N ALA A 4 0.37 -2.68 11.90
CA ALA A 4 -0.96 -2.60 12.52
C ALA A 4 -1.88 -3.76 12.10
N THR A 5 -1.77 -4.20 10.85
CA THR A 5 -2.49 -5.39 10.37
C THR A 5 -1.94 -6.67 10.99
N ALA A 6 -0.62 -6.77 11.17
CA ALA A 6 0.01 -7.89 11.86
C ALA A 6 -0.46 -8.00 13.31
N VAL A 7 -0.53 -6.89 14.06
CA VAL A 7 -1.08 -6.86 15.44
C VAL A 7 -2.49 -7.43 15.46
N TRP A 8 -3.38 -6.94 14.56
CA TRP A 8 -4.75 -7.43 14.52
C TRP A 8 -4.83 -8.92 14.18
N LEU A 9 -4.03 -9.42 13.23
CA LEU A 9 -4.01 -10.83 12.85
C LEU A 9 -3.52 -11.72 14.00
N VAL A 10 -2.48 -11.31 14.72
CA VAL A 10 -1.96 -12.07 15.88
C VAL A 10 -3.02 -12.18 16.99
N ASP A 11 -3.78 -11.11 17.23
CA ASP A 11 -4.76 -11.08 18.32
C ASP A 11 -6.11 -11.74 17.98
N ASN A 12 -6.51 -11.74 16.70
CA ASN A 12 -7.86 -12.14 16.28
C ASN A 12 -7.92 -13.44 15.47
N THR A 13 -6.79 -14.05 15.14
CA THR A 13 -6.74 -15.28 14.32
C THR A 13 -5.73 -16.28 14.88
N SER A 14 -5.91 -17.56 14.57
CA SER A 14 -4.97 -18.63 14.96
C SER A 14 -3.93 -18.93 13.86
N LEU A 15 -3.59 -17.93 13.04
CA LEU A 15 -2.64 -18.07 11.95
C LEU A 15 -1.20 -18.25 12.48
N THR A 16 -0.38 -18.95 11.71
CA THR A 16 1.04 -19.11 12.04
C THR A 16 1.81 -17.81 11.81
N PHE A 17 2.88 -17.60 12.59
CA PHE A 17 3.73 -16.42 12.45
C PHE A 17 4.35 -16.28 11.05
N GLU A 18 4.63 -17.40 10.37
CA GLU A 18 5.15 -17.42 9.01
C GLU A 18 4.10 -16.92 7.99
N GLN A 19 2.84 -17.33 8.15
CA GLN A 19 1.74 -16.84 7.28
C GLN A 19 1.50 -15.33 7.46
N ILE A 20 1.52 -14.83 8.70
CA ILE A 20 1.35 -13.40 9.00
C ILE A 20 2.55 -12.60 8.46
N ALA A 21 3.77 -13.12 8.64
CA ALA A 21 5.01 -12.54 8.14
C ALA A 21 4.99 -12.42 6.61
N GLU A 22 4.63 -13.50 5.90
CA GLU A 22 4.54 -13.51 4.44
C GLU A 22 3.46 -12.53 3.94
N PHE A 23 2.31 -12.45 4.62
CA PHE A 23 1.24 -11.52 4.25
C PHE A 23 1.62 -10.05 4.47
N CYS A 24 2.28 -9.74 5.59
CA CYS A 24 2.65 -8.37 5.96
C CYS A 24 4.00 -7.93 5.36
N GLY A 25 4.76 -8.85 4.77
CA GLY A 25 6.12 -8.61 4.29
C GLY A 25 7.12 -8.33 5.41
N LEU A 26 6.87 -8.89 6.60
CA LEU A 26 7.70 -8.72 7.81
C LEU A 26 8.51 -9.99 8.07
N HIS A 27 9.57 -9.90 8.86
CA HIS A 27 10.29 -11.10 9.29
C HIS A 27 9.49 -11.82 10.40
N PRO A 28 9.48 -13.18 10.47
CA PRO A 28 8.78 -13.90 11.53
C PRO A 28 9.24 -13.53 12.95
N LEU A 29 10.49 -13.07 13.12
CA LEU A 29 10.98 -12.52 14.39
C LEU A 29 10.25 -11.22 14.81
N GLU A 30 9.92 -10.35 13.85
CA GLU A 30 9.16 -9.14 14.13
C GLU A 30 7.72 -9.48 14.52
N VAL A 31 7.12 -10.51 13.92
CA VAL A 31 5.78 -10.98 14.28
C VAL A 31 5.77 -11.57 15.69
N LYS A 32 6.82 -12.31 16.08
CA LYS A 32 7.00 -12.77 17.47
C LYS A 32 7.15 -11.59 18.43
N GLY A 33 7.97 -10.59 18.11
CA GLY A 33 8.11 -9.38 18.92
C GLY A 33 6.83 -8.53 19.01
N ILE A 34 5.91 -8.66 18.06
CA ILE A 34 4.56 -8.09 18.13
C ILE A 34 3.69 -8.90 19.10
N ALA A 35 3.74 -10.23 19.04
CA ALA A 35 3.02 -11.11 19.96
C ALA A 35 3.50 -10.99 21.41
N ASP A 36 4.79 -10.74 21.62
CA ASP A 36 5.41 -10.49 22.92
C ASP A 36 5.16 -9.06 23.45
N GLU A 37 4.34 -8.26 22.75
CA GLU A 37 4.04 -6.85 23.05
C GLU A 37 5.27 -5.92 23.13
N ASP A 38 6.44 -6.33 22.64
CA ASP A 38 7.67 -5.54 22.76
C ASP A 38 7.73 -4.43 21.69
N VAL A 39 7.38 -4.78 20.45
CA VAL A 39 7.52 -3.90 19.27
C VAL A 39 6.27 -3.05 19.02
N ALA A 40 5.13 -3.44 19.57
CA ALA A 40 3.82 -2.89 19.22
C ALA A 40 3.15 -2.00 20.29
N LYS A 41 3.85 -1.61 21.36
CA LYS A 41 3.30 -0.75 22.42
C LYS A 41 2.76 0.56 21.84
N GLY A 42 1.43 0.67 21.75
CA GLY A 42 0.71 1.85 21.25
C GLY A 42 0.20 1.76 19.81
N ILE A 43 0.44 0.67 19.08
CA ILE A 43 -0.14 0.47 17.75
C ILE A 43 -1.53 -0.16 17.90
N LYS A 44 -2.58 0.59 17.53
CA LYS A 44 -3.92 0.01 17.44
C LYS A 44 -3.99 -0.91 16.21
N GLY A 45 -4.40 -2.17 16.44
CA GLY A 45 -4.61 -3.13 15.38
C GLY A 45 -5.60 -2.61 14.33
N GLN A 46 -5.26 -2.79 13.05
CA GLN A 46 -6.13 -2.41 11.93
C GLN A 46 -6.70 -3.65 11.27
N ASP A 47 -8.03 -3.74 11.24
CA ASP A 47 -8.76 -4.87 10.68
C ASP A 47 -8.54 -5.02 9.15
N PRO A 48 -7.90 -6.13 8.69
CA PRO A 48 -7.69 -6.42 7.27
C PRO A 48 -8.98 -6.80 6.53
N ILE A 49 -10.01 -7.28 7.23
CA ILE A 49 -11.31 -7.62 6.66
C ILE A 49 -12.08 -6.33 6.36
N ALA A 50 -12.14 -5.41 7.32
CA ALA A 50 -12.78 -4.11 7.14
C ALA A 50 -12.10 -3.26 6.06
N SER A 51 -10.76 -3.38 5.93
CA SER A 51 -10.01 -2.71 4.85
C SER A 51 -10.15 -3.40 3.48
N GLY A 52 -10.80 -4.57 3.41
CA GLY A 52 -10.99 -5.34 2.17
C GLY A 52 -9.71 -5.98 1.62
N GLN A 53 -8.67 -6.11 2.45
CA GLN A 53 -7.40 -6.74 2.07
C GLN A 53 -7.48 -8.28 2.16
N LEU A 54 -8.26 -8.80 3.11
CA LEU A 54 -8.52 -10.23 3.32
C LEU A 54 -10.01 -10.54 3.41
N GLY A 55 -10.39 -11.73 2.94
CA GLY A 55 -11.72 -12.29 3.16
C GLY A 55 -11.74 -13.18 4.40
N ARG A 56 -12.86 -13.21 5.12
CA ARG A 56 -13.04 -14.08 6.29
C ARG A 56 -12.89 -15.57 5.94
N GLU A 57 -13.36 -15.97 4.77
CA GLU A 57 -13.22 -17.33 4.23
C GLU A 57 -11.74 -17.73 4.02
N GLN A 58 -10.89 -16.80 3.60
CA GLN A 58 -9.46 -17.07 3.44
C GLN A 58 -8.76 -17.27 4.80
N ILE A 59 -9.17 -16.51 5.83
CA ILE A 59 -8.64 -16.67 7.19
C ILE A 59 -9.01 -18.05 7.72
N GLU A 60 -10.29 -18.45 7.64
CA GLU A 60 -10.73 -19.78 8.10
C GLU A 60 -10.05 -20.93 7.35
N ALA A 61 -9.81 -20.78 6.04
CA ALA A 61 -9.09 -21.77 5.25
C ALA A 61 -7.60 -21.85 5.63
N ALA A 62 -6.99 -20.72 5.96
CA ALA A 62 -5.59 -20.63 6.37
C ALA A 62 -5.36 -21.05 7.83
N GLU A 63 -6.36 -20.90 8.71
CA GLU A 63 -6.33 -21.45 10.07
C GLU A 63 -6.38 -22.98 10.07
N LYS A 64 -7.13 -23.58 9.13
CA LYS A 64 -7.18 -25.05 8.97
C LYS A 64 -5.93 -25.63 8.33
N ASN A 65 -5.18 -24.82 7.58
CA ASN A 65 -4.01 -25.27 6.82
C ASN A 65 -2.81 -24.34 7.04
N PRO A 66 -1.82 -24.74 7.87
CA PRO A 66 -0.67 -23.89 8.19
C PRO A 66 0.24 -23.61 6.98
N ASN A 67 0.20 -24.44 5.93
CA ASN A 67 0.94 -24.23 4.69
C ASN A 67 0.25 -23.31 3.68
N MET A 68 -0.98 -22.87 3.97
CA MET A 68 -1.75 -22.05 3.04
C MET A 68 -1.28 -20.60 3.10
N ARG A 69 -0.85 -20.07 1.95
CA ARG A 69 -0.38 -18.68 1.82
C ARG A 69 -1.55 -17.74 1.60
N LEU A 70 -1.66 -16.73 2.45
CA LEU A 70 -2.66 -15.67 2.33
C LEU A 70 -2.33 -14.80 1.11
N LYS A 71 -3.30 -14.60 0.22
CA LYS A 71 -3.14 -13.72 -0.94
C LYS A 71 -3.96 -12.46 -0.71
N MET A 72 -3.32 -11.30 -0.74
CA MET A 72 -4.02 -10.02 -0.74
C MET A 72 -5.08 -10.00 -1.86
N ALA A 73 -6.30 -9.64 -1.49
CA ALA A 73 -7.35 -9.44 -2.47
C ALA A 73 -6.92 -8.32 -3.45
N PRO A 74 -7.16 -8.47 -4.76
CA PRO A 74 -6.81 -7.43 -5.71
C PRO A 74 -7.55 -6.13 -5.36
N PRO A 75 -6.89 -4.96 -5.42
CA PRO A 75 -7.51 -3.71 -5.04
C PRO A 75 -8.74 -3.46 -5.92
N LYS A 76 -9.93 -3.35 -5.30
CA LYS A 76 -11.18 -3.04 -6.01
C LYS A 76 -11.11 -1.69 -6.75
N HIS A 77 -10.29 -0.76 -6.29
CA HIS A 77 -10.03 0.50 -6.98
C HIS A 77 -8.73 0.44 -7.78
N LYS A 78 -8.86 0.35 -9.11
CA LYS A 78 -7.80 0.82 -10.01
C LYS A 78 -7.66 2.32 -9.79
N MET A 79 -6.66 2.75 -9.03
CA MET A 79 -6.28 4.17 -9.06
C MET A 79 -5.97 4.51 -10.52
N PRO A 80 -6.64 5.51 -11.12
CA PRO A 80 -6.29 5.94 -12.46
C PRO A 80 -4.83 6.36 -12.44
N ALA A 81 -4.04 5.87 -13.39
CA ALA A 81 -2.65 6.26 -13.52
C ALA A 81 -2.57 7.79 -13.57
N ILE A 82 -2.01 8.40 -12.53
CA ILE A 82 -1.75 9.82 -12.50
C ILE A 82 -0.77 10.07 -13.64
N LYS A 83 -1.26 10.57 -14.77
CA LYS A 83 -0.42 10.97 -15.89
C LYS A 83 0.52 12.05 -15.35
N GLN A 84 1.78 11.69 -15.15
CA GLN A 84 2.86 12.62 -14.85
C GLN A 84 2.80 13.73 -15.91
N LYS A 85 2.41 14.94 -15.49
CA LYS A 85 2.39 16.10 -16.40
C LYS A 85 3.84 16.32 -16.82
N LYS A 86 4.13 16.14 -18.12
CA LYS A 86 5.45 16.44 -18.67
C LYS A 86 5.79 17.89 -18.33
N ALA A 87 6.99 18.12 -17.78
CA ALA A 87 7.47 19.44 -17.45
C ALA A 87 7.34 20.38 -18.66
N PRO A 88 7.05 21.68 -18.46
CA PRO A 88 6.97 22.63 -19.56
C PRO A 88 8.29 22.62 -20.33
N ARG A 89 8.21 22.29 -21.62
CA ARG A 89 9.37 22.29 -22.52
C ARG A 89 9.86 23.72 -22.71
N TYR A 90 11.18 23.93 -22.61
CA TYR A 90 11.80 25.22 -22.88
C TYR A 90 11.39 25.72 -24.27
N THR A 91 10.82 26.93 -24.32
CA THR A 91 10.56 27.65 -25.57
C THR A 91 11.85 28.35 -26.00
N PRO A 92 12.42 28.04 -27.18
CA PRO A 92 13.65 28.68 -27.65
C PRO A 92 13.46 30.19 -27.87
N VAL A 93 14.53 30.95 -27.70
CA VAL A 93 14.54 32.43 -27.80
C VAL A 93 13.99 32.93 -29.14
N SER A 94 14.25 32.22 -30.24
CA SER A 94 13.69 32.53 -31.57
C SER A 94 12.17 32.60 -31.56
N LYS A 95 11.49 31.57 -31.02
CA LYS A 95 10.02 31.52 -30.92
C LYS A 95 9.44 32.50 -29.89
N ARG A 96 10.27 33.09 -29.03
CA ARG A 96 9.86 34.16 -28.11
C ARG A 96 9.89 35.54 -28.77
N GLN A 97 10.71 35.73 -29.81
CA GLN A 97 10.81 36.99 -30.57
C GLN A 97 9.65 37.18 -31.57
N ASP A 98 9.03 36.11 -32.06
CA ASP A 98 7.83 36.21 -32.92
C ASP A 98 6.62 36.84 -32.19
N LYS A 99 6.56 36.72 -30.85
CA LYS A 99 5.44 37.23 -30.03
C LYS A 99 5.41 38.77 -29.93
N PRO A 100 6.53 39.48 -29.65
CA PRO A 100 6.56 40.94 -29.67
C PRO A 100 6.41 41.54 -31.08
N ASP A 101 6.96 40.91 -32.13
CA ASP A 101 6.82 41.42 -33.50
C ASP A 101 5.36 41.41 -33.99
N ALA A 102 4.55 40.42 -33.57
CA ALA A 102 3.12 40.37 -33.88
C ALA A 102 2.32 41.54 -33.26
N VAL A 103 2.79 42.15 -32.16
CA VAL A 103 2.17 43.31 -31.53
C VAL A 103 2.61 44.62 -32.21
N TYR A 104 3.80 44.65 -32.79
CA TYR A 104 4.36 45.84 -33.46
C TYR A 104 3.60 46.22 -34.75
N TRP A 105 2.86 45.30 -35.35
CA TRP A 105 2.00 45.54 -36.52
C TRP A 105 0.66 46.24 -36.22
N LEU A 106 0.37 46.54 -34.95
CA LEU A 106 -0.86 47.23 -34.51
C LEU A 106 -0.64 48.73 -34.17
N LEU A 107 0.54 49.29 -34.47
CA LEU A 107 0.88 50.70 -34.24
C LEU A 107 0.58 51.59 -35.46
#